data_AF-A0A966XE68-F1
#
_entry.id   AF-A0A966XE68-F1
#
_cell.length_a   1.000
_cell.length_b   1.000
_cell.length_c   1.000
_cell.angle_alpha   90.00
_cell.angle_beta   90.00
_cell.angle_gamma   90.00
#
_symmetry.space_group_name_H-M   'P 1'
#
loop_
_entity.id
_entity.type
_entity.pdbx_description
1 polymer ?
#
loop_
_entity_poly.entity_id
_entity_poly.type
_entity_poly.pdbx_seq_one_letter_code
_entity_poly.pdbx_strand_id
1 'polypeptide(L)'
;MSYEFITTERRGHVLCVTLNRPEVYNAVHGPMHHELSDLWDAFAADPDLWVAVLTGAGDKAFCAGNDLKFTAKGGRATLPASGFSG
;
A
#
# COMPACT_ATOMS: atom_id res chain seq x y z
N MET A 1 9.09 10.92 0.47
CA MET A 1 8.19 10.83 -0.69
C MET A 1 6.77 10.94 -0.16
N SER A 2 5.88 11.68 -0.82
CA SER A 2 4.47 11.72 -0.43
C SER A 2 3.71 10.70 -1.28
N TYR A 3 3.16 9.68 -0.64
CA TYR A 3 2.24 8.73 -1.25
C TYR A 3 0.80 9.28 -1.21
N GLU A 4 -0.03 8.88 -2.16
CA GLU A 4 -1.43 9.28 -2.27
C GLU A 4 -2.36 8.22 -1.64
N PHE A 5 -2.09 6.93 -1.84
CA PHE A 5 -2.98 5.83 -1.47
C PHE A 5 -2.52 5.03 -0.26
N ILE A 6 -1.32 5.29 0.23
CA ILE A 6 -0.80 4.77 1.50
C ILE A 6 -0.32 5.91 2.38
N THR A 7 -0.35 5.72 3.70
CA THR A 7 0.32 6.62 4.65
C THR A 7 1.28 5.84 5.53
N THR A 8 2.31 6.53 6.03
CA THR A 8 3.38 5.91 6.81
C THR A 8 3.66 6.72 8.06
N GLU A 9 3.84 6.05 9.19
CA GLU A 9 4.25 6.64 10.46
C GLU A 9 5.39 5.81 11.05
N ARG A 10 6.51 6.45 11.40
CA ARG A 10 7.63 5.78 12.08
C ARG A 10 7.47 5.89 13.59
N ARG A 11 7.51 4.75 14.28
CA ARG A 11 7.47 4.62 15.74
C ARG A 11 8.73 3.89 16.21
N GLY A 12 9.82 4.64 16.42
CA GLY A 12 11.13 4.06 16.72
C GLY A 12 11.66 3.23 15.53
N HIS A 13 11.85 1.92 15.75
CA HIS A 13 12.28 0.96 14.73
C HIS A 13 11.11 0.30 13.98
N VAL A 14 9.87 0.72 14.23
CA VAL A 14 8.67 0.18 13.57
C VAL A 14 8.13 1.17 12.56
N LEU A 15 7.85 0.70 11.34
CA LEU A 15 7.14 1.46 10.31
C LEU A 15 5.68 1.02 10.27
N CYS A 16 4.76 1.90 10.66
CA CYS A 16 3.33 1.68 10.54
C CYS A 16 2.84 2.20 9.17
N VAL A 17 2.31 1.31 8.35
CA VAL A 17 1.84 1.57 6.99
C VAL A 17 0.33 1.39 6.97
N THR A 18 -0.39 2.37 6.45
CA THR A 18 -1.87 2.33 6.37
C THR A 18 -2.31 2.44 4.91
N LEU A 19 -3.03 1.43 4.40
CA LEU A 19 -3.74 1.51 3.13
C LEU A 19 -4.88 2.53 3.26
N ASN A 20 -4.93 3.54 2.40
CA ASN A 20 -5.77 4.71 2.59
C ASN A 20 -6.84 4.86 1.48
N ARG A 21 -7.64 3.80 1.28
CA ARG A 21 -8.81 3.80 0.38
C ARG A 21 -10.05 3.18 1.06
N PRO A 22 -10.46 3.67 2.24
CA PRO A 22 -11.50 3.03 3.05
C PRO A 22 -12.86 2.95 2.33
N GLU A 23 -13.15 3.85 1.40
CA GLU A 23 -14.37 3.90 0.59
C GLU A 23 -14.54 2.70 -0.35
N VAL A 24 -13.44 2.01 -0.69
CA VAL A 24 -13.45 0.76 -1.45
C VAL A 24 -12.83 -0.40 -0.65
N TYR A 25 -12.92 -0.34 0.69
CA TYR A 25 -12.40 -1.39 1.58
C TYR A 25 -10.90 -1.64 1.40
N ASN A 26 -10.14 -0.57 1.13
CA ASN A 26 -8.69 -0.60 0.91
C ASN A 26 -8.26 -1.57 -0.19
N ALA A 27 -9.11 -1.80 -1.20
CA ALA A 27 -8.76 -2.59 -2.36
C ALA A 27 -7.54 -1.97 -3.09
N VAL A 28 -6.63 -2.81 -3.55
CA VAL A 28 -5.39 -2.39 -4.21
C VAL A 28 -5.63 -2.23 -5.71
N HIS A 29 -5.05 -1.19 -6.28
CA HIS A 29 -5.17 -0.85 -7.70
C HIS A 29 -3.80 -0.42 -8.23
N GLY A 30 -3.67 -0.26 -9.56
CA GLY A 30 -2.41 0.02 -10.26
C GLY A 30 -1.47 1.01 -9.53
N PRO A 31 -1.90 2.25 -9.28
CA PRO A 31 -1.11 3.25 -8.54
C PRO A 31 -0.62 2.77 -7.17
N MET A 32 -1.50 2.17 -6.36
CA MET A 32 -1.12 1.69 -5.02
C MET A 32 -0.12 0.53 -5.08
N HIS A 33 -0.09 -0.28 -6.14
CA HIS A 33 0.96 -1.29 -6.30
C HIS A 33 2.35 -0.66 -6.40
N HIS A 34 2.49 0.44 -7.16
CA HIS A 34 3.77 1.14 -7.29
C HIS A 34 4.19 1.82 -6.00
N GLU A 35 3.25 2.47 -5.30
CA GLU A 35 3.54 3.09 -4.00
C GLU A 35 4.02 2.06 -2.96
N LEU A 36 3.40 0.88 -2.93
CA LEU A 36 3.82 -0.20 -2.03
C LEU A 36 5.18 -0.79 -2.43
N SER A 37 5.48 -0.93 -3.73
CA SER A 37 6.81 -1.34 -4.18
C SER A 37 7.89 -0.36 -3.72
N ASP A 38 7.70 0.93 -3.97
CA ASP A 38 8.65 1.97 -3.59
C ASP A 38 8.83 2.01 -2.05
N LEU A 39 7.75 1.80 -1.31
CA LEU A 39 7.76 1.72 0.14
C LEU A 39 8.58 0.54 0.65
N TRP A 40 8.40 -0.66 0.10
CA TRP A 40 9.11 -1.86 0.55
C TRP A 40 10.59 -1.79 0.23
N ASP A 41 10.96 -1.23 -0.91
CA ASP A 41 12.36 -0.95 -1.25
C ASP A 41 12.97 0.05 -0.25
N ALA A 42 12.25 1.11 0.09
CA ALA A 42 12.68 2.08 1.10
C ALA A 42 12.81 1.48 2.51
N PHE A 43 11.87 0.61 2.90
CA PHE A 43 11.92 -0.11 4.18
C PHE A 43 13.13 -1.06 4.24
N ALA A 44 13.36 -1.84 3.19
CA ALA A 44 14.47 -2.78 3.11
C ALA A 44 15.85 -2.08 3.11
N ALA A 45 15.92 -0.85 2.61
CA ALA A 45 17.14 -0.05 2.57
C ALA A 45 17.49 0.67 3.89
N ASP A 46 16.55 0.80 4.84
CA ASP A 46 16.77 1.49 6.11
C ASP A 46 17.14 0.48 7.23
N PRO A 47 18.41 0.41 7.67
CA PRO A 47 18.84 -0.53 8.71
C PRO A 47 18.25 -0.21 10.10
N ASP A 48 17.70 0.99 10.32
CA ASP A 48 17.04 1.35 11.57
C ASP A 48 15.56 0.94 11.60
N LEU A 49 15.00 0.41 10.51
CA LEU A 49 13.65 -0.14 10.48
C LEU A 49 13.70 -1.67 10.57
N TRP A 50 13.10 -2.22 11.61
CA TRP A 50 13.18 -3.66 11.91
C TRP A 50 11.87 -4.39 11.59
N VAL A 51 10.75 -3.68 11.74
CA VAL A 51 9.40 -4.26 11.57
C VAL A 51 8.52 -3.27 10.84
N ALA A 52 7.80 -3.76 9.82
CA ALA A 52 6.70 -3.05 9.20
C ALA A 52 5.37 -3.64 9.69
N VAL A 53 4.42 -2.77 10.06
CA VAL A 53 3.04 -3.13 10.35
C VAL A 53 2.18 -2.55 9.24
N LEU A 54 1.58 -3.42 8.43
CA LEU A 54 0.62 -3.02 7.41
C LEU A 54 -0.81 -3.14 7.94
N THR A 55 -1.58 -2.07 7.86
CA THR A 55 -2.99 -2.02 8.26
C THR A 55 -3.84 -1.25 7.22
N GLY A 56 -5.16 -1.26 7.39
CA GLY A 56 -6.10 -0.51 6.55
C GLY A 56 -6.71 0.67 7.29
N ALA A 57 -6.96 1.76 6.58
CA ALA A 57 -7.69 2.91 7.10
C ALA A 57 -9.17 2.54 7.32
N GLY A 58 -9.80 3.24 8.29
CA GLY A 58 -11.19 3.03 8.66
C GLY A 58 -11.40 1.81 9.56
N ASP A 59 -12.66 1.41 9.71
CA ASP A 59 -13.12 0.38 10.65
C ASP A 59 -13.76 -0.84 9.96
N LYS A 60 -13.89 -0.82 8.63
CA LYS A 60 -14.65 -1.82 7.87
C LYS A 60 -13.82 -3.04 7.43
N ALA A 61 -12.59 -2.82 7.00
CA ALA A 61 -11.76 -3.86 6.41
C ALA A 61 -10.28 -3.48 6.43
N PHE A 62 -9.42 -4.48 6.58
CA PHE A 62 -7.99 -4.34 6.29
C PHE A 62 -7.75 -4.05 4.81
N CYS A 63 -8.11 -5.01 3.93
CA CYS A 63 -8.00 -4.91 2.48
C CYS A 63 -8.93 -5.93 1.83
N ALA A 64 -9.70 -5.53 0.81
CA ALA A 64 -10.58 -6.41 0.04
C ALA A 64 -9.90 -7.14 -1.14
N GLY A 65 -8.58 -7.02 -1.29
CA GLY A 65 -7.81 -7.62 -2.39
C GLY A 65 -7.70 -6.68 -3.61
N ASN A 66 -7.73 -7.23 -4.82
CA ASN A 66 -7.61 -6.45 -6.06
C ASN A 66 -8.89 -5.64 -6.37
N ASP A 67 -8.74 -4.40 -6.80
CA ASP A 67 -9.84 -3.54 -7.22
C ASP A 67 -10.28 -3.87 -8.67
N LEU A 68 -11.05 -4.95 -8.79
CA LEU A 68 -11.60 -5.38 -10.09
C LEU A 68 -12.53 -4.33 -10.71
N LYS A 69 -13.17 -3.47 -9.89
CA LYS A 69 -14.02 -2.38 -10.38
C LYS A 69 -13.19 -1.29 -11.03
N PHE A 70 -12.02 -0.97 -10.49
CA PHE A 70 -11.06 -0.05 -11.11
C PHE A 70 -10.61 -0.57 -12.47
N THR A 71 -10.23 -1.84 -12.57
CA THR A 71 -9.83 -2.46 -13.83
C THR A 71 -10.97 -2.47 -14.85
N ALA A 72 -12.19 -2.85 -14.44
CA ALA A 72 -13.35 -2.88 -15.31
C ALA A 72 -13.74 -1.50 -15.87
N LYS A 73 -13.43 -0.41 -15.15
CA LYS A 73 -13.66 0.98 -15.58
C LYS A 73 -12.57 1.53 -16.51
N GLY A 74 -11.64 0.68 -16.97
CA GLY A 74 -10.54 1.08 -17.84
C GLY A 74 -9.28 1.54 -17.11
N GLY A 75 -9.26 1.44 -15.78
CA GLY A 75 -8.03 1.59 -15.01
C GLY A 75 -7.04 0.50 -15.38
N ARG A 76 -5.77 0.87 -15.64
CA ARG A 76 -4.75 -0.13 -15.96
C ARG A 76 -4.39 -0.91 -14.69
N ALA A 77 -4.50 -2.22 -14.76
CA ALA A 77 -3.85 -3.12 -13.81
C ALA A 77 -2.35 -3.14 -14.11
N THR A 78 -1.64 -2.07 -13.75
CA THR A 78 -0.18 -2.03 -13.83
C THR A 78 0.39 -2.63 -12.56
N LEU A 79 1.30 -3.58 -12.70
CA LEU A 79 2.06 -4.13 -11.60
C LEU A 79 3.51 -3.63 -11.71
N PRO A 80 4.16 -3.27 -10.59
CA PRO A 80 5.61 -3.12 -10.52
C PRO A 80 6.29 -4.47 -10.77
N ALA A 81 7.63 -4.46 -10.94
CA ALA A 81 8.41 -5.68 -11.13
C ALA A 81 8.33 -6.64 -9.92
N SER A 82 8.10 -6.10 -8.73
CA SER A 82 7.90 -6.81 -7.46
C SER A 82 6.56 -7.56 -7.39
N GLY A 83 5.54 -7.09 -8.11
CA GLY A 83 4.28 -7.78 -8.30
C GLY A 83 3.09 -7.14 -7.57
N PHE A 84 2.23 -7.99 -7.01
CA PHE A 84 0.97 -7.54 -6.41
C PHE A 84 1.23 -6.94 -5.02
N SER A 85 1.03 -5.63 -4.93
CA SER A 85 1.20 -4.83 -3.69
C SER A 85 2.67 -4.64 -3.30
N GLY A 86 3.51 -4.46 -4.31
CA GLY A 86 4.97 -4.45 -4.17
C GLY A 86 5.50 -5.87 -4.13
#